data_AF-A0A1I3TVI1-F1
#
_entry.id   AF-A0A1I3TVI1-F1
#
_cell.length_a   1.000
_cell.length_b   1.000
_cell.length_c   1.000
_cell.angle_alpha   90.00
_cell.angle_beta   90.00
_cell.angle_gamma   90.00
#
_symmetry.space_group_name_H-M   'P 1'
#
loop_
_entity.id
_entity.type
_entity.pdbx_description
1 polymer ?
#
loop_
_entity_poly.entity_id
_entity_poly.type
_entity_poly.pdbx_seq_one_letter_code
_entity_poly.pdbx_strand_id
1 'polypeptide(L)'
;MAMKAWKRTTLVLLIAGCAALTGCSSSESPKEALLNALAKTNDAKTFTYTGSFTIDDIRLPETPGTATNQEALLKAALPMLLKGAVIQVRGVVQQEPRHAELTLDAKLGTGDVKLSLTVPMIITADRLYMKMPDIPGLGVPQEAAGKFVVIDAKKLAEEQGGANAMADGSIVRLSEDTLKALFDSLDEKTYFSEPKAADVKDVPEGYKADRFVRMTVDESQADEAMTAIAGKAIPQIIDLILKNEAYMKALSVTEAQLEAAKKELTADKLKQGTTIKAMDVTGGIQDDYLTFESGHVQLDSTDAAKGIKLDAHFELTRGNLNETVKFDYEEPKGAVPLDRLQDWLAPDGAK
;
A
#
# COMPACT_ATOMS: atom_id res chain seq x y z
N MET A 1 -56.68 23.92 -33.91
CA MET A 1 -55.43 24.69 -33.67
C MET A 1 -54.67 24.32 -32.39
N ALA A 2 -55.27 23.63 -31.40
CA ALA A 2 -54.62 23.32 -30.12
C ALA A 2 -53.51 22.24 -30.16
N MET A 3 -53.54 21.27 -31.08
CA MET A 3 -52.53 20.19 -31.15
C MET A 3 -51.16 20.61 -31.72
N LYS A 4 -51.08 21.69 -32.50
CA LYS A 4 -49.81 22.19 -33.07
C LYS A 4 -49.01 23.04 -32.08
N ALA A 5 -49.69 23.66 -31.10
CA ALA A 5 -49.04 24.41 -30.03
C ALA A 5 -48.39 23.46 -29.01
N TRP A 6 -49.10 22.39 -28.60
CA TRP A 6 -48.59 21.39 -27.66
C TRP A 6 -47.30 20.71 -28.14
N LYS A 7 -47.24 20.28 -29.41
CA LYS A 7 -46.04 19.63 -29.97
C LYS A 7 -44.83 20.56 -30.08
N ARG A 8 -45.04 21.88 -30.18
CA ARG A 8 -43.94 22.87 -30.23
C ARG A 8 -43.42 23.19 -28.83
N THR A 9 -44.29 23.23 -27.82
CA THR A 9 -43.87 23.47 -26.43
C THR A 9 -43.14 22.27 -25.83
N THR A 10 -43.55 21.04 -26.13
CA THR A 10 -42.84 19.83 -25.67
C THR A 10 -41.46 19.69 -26.32
N LEU A 11 -41.30 20.08 -27.58
CA LEU A 11 -40.01 20.02 -28.29
C LEU A 11 -39.02 21.09 -27.76
N VAL A 12 -39.50 22.29 -27.41
CA VAL A 12 -38.66 23.34 -26.81
C VAL A 12 -38.25 22.99 -25.37
N LEU A 13 -39.10 22.33 -24.59
CA LEU A 13 -38.73 21.79 -23.27
C LEU A 13 -37.77 20.59 -23.35
N LEU A 14 -37.89 19.75 -24.39
CA LEU A 14 -36.92 18.67 -24.64
C LEU A 14 -35.55 19.23 -25.07
N ILE A 15 -35.54 20.27 -25.92
CA ILE A 15 -34.29 20.91 -26.38
C ILE A 15 -33.65 21.75 -25.27
N ALA A 16 -34.44 22.40 -24.40
CA ALA A 16 -33.93 23.06 -23.19
C ALA A 16 -33.40 22.04 -22.15
N GLY A 17 -33.98 20.84 -22.10
CA GLY A 17 -33.44 19.70 -21.35
C GLY A 17 -32.14 19.16 -21.95
N CYS A 18 -32.00 19.15 -23.28
CA CYS A 18 -30.75 18.77 -23.95
C CYS A 18 -29.65 19.84 -23.84
N ALA A 19 -29.99 21.12 -23.71
CA ALA A 19 -29.02 22.21 -23.48
C ALA A 19 -28.52 22.26 -22.02
N ALA A 20 -29.22 21.62 -21.07
CA ALA A 20 -28.71 21.32 -19.73
C ALA A 20 -27.89 20.01 -19.69
N LEU A 21 -27.89 19.23 -20.77
CA LEU A 21 -27.10 18.00 -20.93
C LEU A 21 -25.87 18.19 -21.82
N THR A 22 -25.53 19.42 -22.22
CA THR A 22 -24.20 19.75 -22.78
C THR A 22 -23.14 19.98 -21.69
N GLY A 23 -23.43 19.65 -20.43
CA GLY A 23 -22.41 19.44 -19.41
C GLY A 23 -21.90 18.00 -19.47
N CYS A 24 -20.83 17.76 -20.24
CA CYS A 24 -19.91 16.61 -20.16
C CYS A 24 -20.49 15.29 -19.59
N SER A 25 -21.40 14.61 -20.29
CA SER A 25 -21.79 13.24 -19.91
C SER A 25 -20.83 12.16 -20.47
N SER A 26 -19.53 12.48 -20.58
CA SER A 26 -18.47 11.55 -20.97
C SER A 26 -17.17 11.72 -20.17
N SER A 27 -17.20 12.49 -19.07
CA SER A 27 -16.06 12.54 -18.15
C SER A 27 -16.14 11.31 -17.26
N GLU A 28 -15.10 10.50 -17.35
CA GLU A 28 -14.83 9.39 -16.46
C GLU A 28 -15.13 9.73 -14.98
N SER A 29 -15.75 8.78 -14.30
CA SER A 29 -16.10 8.85 -12.89
C SER A 29 -14.86 9.09 -12.01
N PRO A 30 -14.96 9.71 -10.80
CA PRO A 30 -13.79 9.90 -9.95
C PRO A 30 -13.08 8.58 -9.64
N LYS A 31 -13.85 7.53 -9.31
CA LYS A 31 -13.30 6.19 -9.04
C LYS A 31 -12.63 5.59 -10.28
N GLU A 32 -13.28 5.68 -11.43
CA GLU A 32 -12.70 5.20 -12.70
C GLU A 32 -11.40 5.95 -13.01
N ALA A 33 -11.39 7.28 -12.88
CA ALA A 33 -10.23 8.13 -13.15
C ALA A 33 -9.03 7.76 -12.27
N LEU A 34 -9.25 7.50 -10.99
CA LEU A 34 -8.20 7.05 -10.08
C LEU A 34 -7.66 5.68 -10.47
N LEU A 35 -8.53 4.71 -10.78
CA LEU A 35 -8.13 3.36 -11.16
C LEU A 35 -7.38 3.34 -12.51
N ASN A 36 -7.84 4.11 -13.49
CA ASN A 36 -7.18 4.22 -14.80
C ASN A 36 -5.84 4.96 -14.69
N ALA A 37 -5.76 6.00 -13.87
CA ALA A 37 -4.50 6.70 -13.62
C ALA A 37 -3.48 5.81 -12.90
N LEU A 38 -3.92 5.01 -11.94
CA LEU A 38 -3.08 4.00 -11.28
C LEU A 38 -2.55 2.98 -12.31
N ALA A 39 -3.44 2.40 -13.12
CA ALA A 39 -3.05 1.42 -14.14
C ALA A 39 -2.02 2.00 -15.13
N LYS A 40 -2.27 3.21 -15.65
CA LYS A 40 -1.35 3.90 -16.55
C LYS A 40 0.01 4.18 -15.91
N THR A 41 0.02 4.47 -14.60
CA THR A 41 1.25 4.70 -13.83
C THR A 41 2.06 3.44 -13.65
N ASN A 42 1.40 2.30 -13.43
CA ASN A 42 2.08 1.02 -13.31
C ASN A 42 2.67 0.53 -14.64
N ASP A 43 2.08 0.96 -15.76
CA ASP A 43 2.63 0.76 -17.11
C ASP A 43 3.82 1.69 -17.44
N ALA A 44 4.16 2.65 -16.58
CA ALA A 44 5.31 3.52 -16.81
C ALA A 44 6.62 2.71 -16.72
N LYS A 45 7.48 2.87 -17.75
CA LYS A 45 8.75 2.13 -17.87
C LYS A 45 9.75 2.54 -16.81
N THR A 46 9.73 3.81 -16.45
CA THR A 46 10.63 4.45 -15.49
C THR A 46 9.87 5.51 -14.71
N PHE A 47 10.27 5.72 -13.46
CA PHE A 47 9.83 6.84 -12.65
C PHE A 47 10.73 7.01 -11.44
N THR A 48 10.79 8.23 -10.91
CA THR A 48 11.28 8.51 -9.57
C THR A 48 10.12 8.65 -8.62
N TYR A 49 10.33 8.32 -7.35
CA TYR A 49 9.34 8.59 -6.33
C TYR A 49 9.98 9.14 -5.06
N THR A 50 9.24 9.97 -4.35
CA THR A 50 9.59 10.50 -3.03
C THR A 50 8.35 10.49 -2.17
N GLY A 51 8.48 10.24 -0.88
CA GLY A 51 7.32 10.19 0.00
C GLY A 51 7.68 10.15 1.46
N SER A 52 6.65 10.21 2.30
CA SER A 52 6.76 10.02 3.73
C SER A 52 5.65 9.11 4.23
N PHE A 53 5.96 8.33 5.25
CA PHE A 53 5.02 7.48 5.98
C PHE A 53 5.20 7.80 7.45
N THR A 54 4.12 8.21 8.11
CA THR A 54 4.10 8.50 9.54
C THR A 54 3.18 7.52 10.24
N ILE A 55 3.64 6.95 11.36
CA ILE A 55 2.84 6.06 12.21
C ILE A 55 2.67 6.78 13.53
N ASP A 56 1.54 7.44 13.75
CA ASP A 56 1.27 8.18 14.98
C ASP A 56 0.99 7.26 16.15
N ASP A 57 0.25 6.17 15.90
CA ASP A 57 -0.04 5.16 16.91
C ASP A 57 -0.14 3.77 16.31
N ILE A 58 0.36 2.78 17.04
CA ILE A 58 0.29 1.38 16.63
C ILE A 58 0.18 0.48 17.87
N ARG A 59 -0.70 -0.52 17.77
CA ARG A 59 -0.79 -1.65 18.69
C ARG A 59 -0.88 -2.90 17.86
N LEU A 60 -0.05 -3.89 18.18
CA LEU A 60 -0.10 -5.22 17.56
C LEU A 60 -0.81 -6.19 18.52
N PRO A 61 -1.49 -7.22 18.00
CA PRO A 61 -2.21 -8.18 18.81
C PRO A 61 -1.23 -9.05 19.60
N GLU A 62 -1.57 -9.36 20.84
CA GLU A 62 -0.80 -10.32 21.62
C GLU A 62 -0.93 -11.72 20.98
N THR A 63 0.17 -12.28 20.49
CA THR A 63 0.17 -13.67 20.01
C THR A 63 0.32 -14.61 21.21
N PRO A 64 -0.63 -15.52 21.50
CA PRO A 64 -0.45 -16.49 22.57
C PRO A 64 0.63 -17.52 22.17
N GLY A 65 1.77 -17.59 22.88
CA GLY A 65 2.77 -18.65 22.63
C GLY A 65 4.20 -18.37 23.10
N THR A 66 4.98 -19.46 23.26
CA THR A 66 6.31 -19.63 23.88
C THR A 66 7.45 -18.90 23.16
N ALA A 67 7.38 -17.58 23.04
CA ALA A 67 8.51 -16.79 22.58
C ALA A 67 9.69 -16.97 23.55
N THR A 68 10.89 -17.20 23.01
CA THR A 68 12.11 -17.05 23.80
C THR A 68 12.17 -15.63 24.37
N ASN A 69 12.89 -15.40 25.47
CA ASN A 69 12.96 -14.07 26.11
C ASN A 69 13.33 -12.94 25.12
N GLN A 70 14.10 -13.25 24.06
CA GLN A 70 14.56 -12.30 23.05
C GLN A 70 13.51 -12.01 21.97
N GLU A 71 12.75 -13.02 21.51
CA GLU A 71 11.62 -12.81 20.59
C GLU A 71 10.47 -12.05 21.27
N ALA A 72 10.22 -12.33 22.56
CA ALA A 72 9.25 -11.60 23.37
C ALA A 72 9.66 -10.12 23.50
N LEU A 73 10.95 -9.85 23.71
CA LEU A 73 11.49 -8.50 23.79
C LEU A 73 11.35 -7.74 22.46
N LEU A 74 11.68 -8.37 21.33
CA LEU A 74 11.54 -7.73 20.00
C LEU A 74 10.07 -7.42 19.68
N LYS A 75 9.16 -8.34 20.01
CA LYS A 75 7.71 -8.14 19.83
C LYS A 75 7.17 -6.98 20.68
N ALA A 76 7.67 -6.81 21.90
CA ALA A 76 7.29 -5.69 22.75
C ALA A 76 7.94 -4.36 22.29
N ALA A 77 9.18 -4.41 21.80
CA ALA A 77 9.92 -3.23 21.37
C ALA A 77 9.42 -2.65 20.05
N LEU A 78 8.95 -3.48 19.12
CA LEU A 78 8.57 -3.03 17.78
C LEU A 78 7.43 -1.99 17.78
N PRO A 79 6.29 -2.19 18.47
CA PRO A 79 5.27 -1.14 18.57
C PRO A 79 5.79 0.14 19.21
N MET A 80 6.69 0.06 20.20
CA MET A 80 7.27 1.24 20.85
C MET A 80 8.20 2.03 19.91
N LEU A 81 8.93 1.35 19.03
CA LEU A 81 9.79 1.97 18.03
C LEU A 81 8.99 2.54 16.85
N LEU A 82 7.91 1.88 16.44
CA LEU A 82 7.07 2.32 15.33
C LEU A 82 6.10 3.43 15.73
N LYS A 83 5.70 3.51 17.00
CA LYS A 83 4.88 4.62 17.48
C LYS A 83 5.63 5.95 17.34
N GLY A 84 5.00 6.92 16.69
CA GLY A 84 5.58 8.22 16.33
C GLY A 84 6.67 8.12 15.24
N ALA A 85 6.78 7.00 14.52
CA ALA A 85 7.79 6.83 13.50
C ALA A 85 7.50 7.71 12.28
N VAL A 86 8.56 8.28 11.70
CA VAL A 86 8.51 9.00 10.44
C VAL A 86 9.53 8.37 9.50
N ILE A 87 9.05 7.82 8.38
CA ILE A 87 9.84 7.12 7.39
C ILE A 87 9.75 7.90 6.08
N GLN A 88 10.85 8.51 5.67
CA GLN A 88 10.95 9.14 4.37
C GLN A 88 11.48 8.12 3.36
N VAL A 89 10.89 8.12 2.18
CA VAL A 89 11.30 7.24 1.08
C VAL A 89 11.69 8.10 -0.11
N ARG A 90 12.73 7.68 -0.80
CA ARG A 90 13.02 8.15 -2.15
C ARG A 90 13.57 7.03 -2.98
N GLY A 91 13.37 7.10 -4.29
CA GLY A 91 13.94 6.10 -5.16
C GLY A 91 13.66 6.34 -6.63
N VAL A 92 14.20 5.40 -7.39
CA VAL A 92 14.12 5.33 -8.84
C VAL A 92 13.74 3.90 -9.22
N VAL A 93 12.85 3.77 -10.19
CA VAL A 93 12.36 2.49 -10.70
C VAL A 93 12.52 2.47 -12.20
N GLN A 94 12.95 1.32 -12.71
CA GLN A 94 12.86 0.90 -14.10
C GLN A 94 12.25 -0.50 -14.14
N GLN A 95 11.19 -0.67 -14.93
CA GLN A 95 10.48 -1.94 -15.07
C GLN A 95 11.28 -2.96 -15.89
N GLU A 96 11.97 -2.51 -16.95
CA GLU A 96 12.69 -3.39 -17.88
C GLU A 96 14.08 -2.86 -18.29
N PRO A 97 15.17 -3.60 -18.01
CA PRO A 97 15.24 -4.70 -17.04
C PRO A 97 14.87 -4.19 -15.64
N ARG A 98 14.23 -5.05 -14.83
CA ARG A 98 13.75 -4.67 -13.50
C ARG A 98 14.93 -4.24 -12.63
N HIS A 99 14.94 -2.97 -12.28
CA HIS A 99 15.90 -2.36 -11.38
C HIS A 99 15.20 -1.24 -10.61
N ALA A 100 15.23 -1.31 -9.29
CA ALA A 100 14.79 -0.23 -8.43
C ALA A 100 15.83 0.05 -7.36
N GLU A 101 16.04 1.32 -7.05
CA GLU A 101 16.82 1.76 -5.89
C GLU A 101 15.90 2.52 -4.96
N LEU A 102 15.92 2.15 -3.69
CA LEU A 102 15.11 2.76 -2.65
C LEU A 102 16.05 3.20 -1.53
N THR A 103 15.83 4.39 -0.99
CA THR A 103 16.44 4.82 0.27
C THR A 103 15.33 5.09 1.27
N LEU A 104 15.42 4.43 2.43
CA LEU A 104 14.54 4.66 3.56
C LEU A 104 15.28 5.44 4.63
N ASP A 105 14.81 6.63 4.96
CA ASP A 105 15.30 7.46 6.05
C ASP A 105 14.27 7.44 7.19
N ALA A 106 14.51 6.62 8.20
CA ALA A 106 13.56 6.37 9.29
C ALA A 106 13.99 7.07 10.59
N LYS A 107 13.05 7.75 11.23
CA LYS A 107 13.12 8.22 12.61
C LYS A 107 12.15 7.38 13.43
N LEU A 108 12.67 6.60 14.36
CA LEU A 108 11.93 5.64 15.17
C LEU A 108 11.97 6.02 16.66
N GLY A 109 10.92 5.64 17.39
CA GLY A 109 10.77 5.83 18.82
C GLY A 109 10.28 7.22 19.24
N THR A 110 9.84 7.33 20.49
CA THR A 110 9.32 8.56 21.10
C THR A 110 10.01 8.87 22.43
N GLY A 111 9.93 10.14 22.87
CA GLY A 111 10.55 10.57 24.13
C GLY A 111 12.08 10.51 24.08
N ASP A 112 12.68 9.84 25.07
CA ASP A 112 14.14 9.73 25.24
C ASP A 112 14.77 8.65 24.35
N VAL A 113 13.97 7.75 23.78
CA VAL A 113 14.44 6.70 22.87
C VAL A 113 14.14 7.11 21.44
N LYS A 114 15.15 7.68 20.77
CA LYS A 114 15.07 8.06 19.35
C LYS A 114 16.19 7.39 18.57
N LEU A 115 15.83 6.73 17.48
CA LEU A 115 16.78 6.08 16.58
C LEU A 115 16.58 6.65 15.18
N SER A 116 17.67 7.00 14.50
CA SER A 116 17.65 7.44 13.11
C SER A 116 18.43 6.46 12.26
N LEU A 117 17.82 5.97 11.19
CA LEU A 117 18.37 4.95 10.31
C LEU A 117 18.26 5.40 8.85
N THR A 118 19.28 5.14 8.06
CA THR A 118 19.24 5.26 6.60
C THR A 118 19.53 3.90 6.00
N VAL A 119 18.59 3.36 5.24
CA VAL A 119 18.67 2.00 4.67
C VAL A 119 18.55 2.09 3.15
N PRO A 120 19.67 2.10 2.42
CA PRO A 120 19.70 1.90 0.98
C PRO A 120 19.31 0.46 0.60
N MET A 121 18.52 0.33 -0.45
CA MET A 121 18.05 -0.93 -1.00
C MET A 121 18.16 -0.92 -2.53
N ILE A 122 18.51 -2.07 -3.10
CA ILE A 122 18.54 -2.29 -4.55
C ILE A 122 17.68 -3.53 -4.81
N ILE A 123 16.72 -3.42 -5.72
CA ILE A 123 15.82 -4.51 -6.10
C ILE A 123 16.01 -4.77 -7.58
N THR A 124 16.25 -6.03 -7.92
CA THR A 124 16.34 -6.53 -9.29
C THR A 124 15.28 -7.61 -9.50
N ALA A 125 15.23 -8.23 -10.67
CA ALA A 125 14.30 -9.34 -10.93
C ALA A 125 14.50 -10.54 -9.97
N ASP A 126 15.73 -10.82 -9.58
CA ASP A 126 16.09 -12.04 -8.86
C ASP A 126 16.64 -11.79 -7.45
N ARG A 127 17.02 -10.56 -7.13
CA ARG A 127 17.74 -10.25 -5.89
C ARG A 127 17.24 -8.96 -5.27
N LEU A 128 17.14 -8.98 -3.95
CA LEU A 128 16.98 -7.81 -3.10
C LEU A 128 18.24 -7.62 -2.28
N TYR A 129 18.83 -6.44 -2.38
CA TYR A 129 19.99 -6.01 -1.61
C TYR A 129 19.53 -4.97 -0.60
N MET A 130 19.89 -5.16 0.65
CA MET A 130 19.61 -4.20 1.72
C MET A 130 20.90 -3.87 2.44
N LYS A 131 21.27 -2.59 2.49
CA LYS A 131 22.45 -2.17 3.26
C LYS A 131 22.09 -2.20 4.74
N MET A 132 22.76 -3.07 5.49
CA MET A 132 22.51 -3.23 6.91
C MET A 132 22.91 -1.95 7.65
N PRO A 133 21.98 -1.24 8.31
CA PRO A 133 22.35 -0.12 9.15
C PRO A 133 23.12 -0.61 10.37
N ASP A 134 24.02 0.23 10.89
CA ASP A 134 24.61 0.01 12.19
C ASP A 134 23.60 0.42 13.27
N ILE A 135 22.99 -0.56 13.95
CA ILE A 135 21.98 -0.31 14.98
C ILE A 135 22.59 -0.59 16.36
N PRO A 136 22.80 0.44 17.20
CA PRO A 136 23.31 0.26 18.55
C PRO A 136 22.44 -0.71 19.37
N GLY A 137 23.08 -1.69 20.01
CA GLY A 137 22.42 -2.61 20.94
C GLY A 137 21.67 -3.80 20.31
N LEU A 138 21.51 -3.87 18.98
CA LEU A 138 20.89 -5.02 18.30
C LEU A 138 21.85 -6.18 18.02
N GLY A 139 23.11 -6.07 18.44
CA GLY A 139 24.09 -7.15 18.27
C GLY A 139 24.41 -7.48 16.81
N VAL A 140 24.17 -6.53 15.88
CA VAL A 140 24.54 -6.72 14.47
C VAL A 140 26.04 -6.96 14.39
N PRO A 141 26.50 -8.07 13.79
CA PRO A 141 27.92 -8.36 13.65
C PRO A 141 28.64 -7.23 12.91
N GLN A 142 29.84 -6.87 13.35
CA GLN A 142 30.66 -5.85 12.67
C GLN A 142 30.94 -6.24 11.22
N GLU A 143 30.92 -7.54 10.91
CA GLU A 143 31.08 -8.10 9.58
C GLU A 143 29.89 -7.82 8.66
N ALA A 144 28.70 -7.54 9.20
CA ALA A 144 27.46 -7.25 8.48
C ALA A 144 27.16 -5.74 8.41
N ALA A 145 27.47 -5.00 9.47
CA ALA A 145 27.17 -3.58 9.59
C ALA A 145 27.74 -2.77 8.40
N GLY A 146 26.90 -1.96 7.76
CA GLY A 146 27.26 -1.13 6.62
C GLY A 146 27.47 -1.88 5.30
N LYS A 147 27.36 -3.22 5.26
CA LYS A 147 27.41 -4.01 4.03
C LYS A 147 26.02 -4.29 3.48
N PHE A 148 25.93 -4.54 2.19
CA PHE A 148 24.71 -5.07 1.60
C PHE A 148 24.53 -6.53 2.00
N VAL A 149 23.34 -6.85 2.48
CA VAL A 149 22.83 -8.21 2.62
C VAL A 149 22.02 -8.53 1.38
N VAL A 150 22.22 -9.71 0.80
CA VAL A 150 21.49 -10.15 -0.40
C VAL A 150 20.50 -11.25 -0.04
N ILE A 151 19.28 -11.04 -0.50
CA ILE A 151 18.20 -12.03 -0.52
C ILE A 151 18.05 -12.47 -1.97
N ASP A 152 18.38 -13.73 -2.23
CA ASP A 152 18.18 -14.35 -3.53
C ASP A 152 16.74 -14.87 -3.61
N ALA A 153 15.90 -14.15 -4.35
CA ALA A 153 14.47 -14.42 -4.46
C ALA A 153 14.21 -15.76 -5.14
N LYS A 154 15.10 -16.17 -6.04
CA LYS A 154 15.02 -17.46 -6.72
C LYS A 154 15.34 -18.59 -5.73
N LYS A 155 16.41 -18.48 -4.95
CA LYS A 155 16.73 -19.45 -3.89
C LYS A 155 15.58 -19.54 -2.88
N LEU A 156 15.03 -18.41 -2.46
CA LEU A 156 13.90 -18.37 -1.52
C LEU A 156 12.66 -19.07 -2.09
N ALA A 157 12.34 -18.84 -3.37
CA ALA A 157 11.25 -19.51 -4.05
C ALA A 157 11.48 -21.03 -4.15
N GLU A 158 12.70 -21.48 -4.45
CA GLU A 158 13.07 -22.90 -4.49
C GLU A 158 12.91 -23.55 -3.10
N GLU A 159 13.37 -22.90 -2.03
CA GLU A 159 13.21 -23.37 -0.64
C GLU A 159 11.75 -23.45 -0.20
N GLN A 160 10.90 -22.53 -0.69
CA GLN A 160 9.46 -22.49 -0.40
C GLN A 160 8.61 -23.35 -1.36
N GLY A 161 9.23 -24.05 -2.32
CA GLY A 161 8.52 -24.87 -3.31
C GLY A 161 7.62 -24.06 -4.26
N GLY A 162 7.96 -22.79 -4.49
CA GLY A 162 7.16 -21.80 -5.21
C GLY A 162 7.86 -21.15 -6.40
N ALA A 163 7.14 -20.23 -7.05
CA ALA A 163 7.65 -19.39 -8.13
C ALA A 163 8.24 -18.09 -7.58
N ASN A 164 9.23 -17.51 -8.26
CA ASN A 164 9.76 -16.19 -7.89
C ASN A 164 8.74 -15.11 -8.25
N ALA A 165 7.86 -14.79 -7.30
CA ALA A 165 6.79 -13.81 -7.44
C ALA A 165 7.31 -12.37 -7.65
N MET A 166 8.58 -12.10 -7.31
CA MET A 166 9.23 -10.84 -7.66
C MET A 166 9.62 -10.79 -9.13
N ALA A 167 9.95 -11.91 -9.77
CA ALA A 167 10.40 -11.95 -11.17
C ALA A 167 9.25 -11.71 -12.17
N ASP A 168 8.09 -12.29 -11.94
CA ASP A 168 6.96 -12.25 -12.88
C ASP A 168 5.99 -11.06 -12.65
N GLY A 169 6.23 -10.25 -11.62
CA GLY A 169 5.38 -9.10 -11.27
C GLY A 169 4.04 -9.48 -10.64
N SER A 170 3.87 -10.74 -10.25
CA SER A 170 2.63 -11.27 -9.68
C SER A 170 2.22 -10.53 -8.39
N ILE A 171 3.16 -10.17 -7.52
CA ILE A 171 2.86 -9.38 -6.30
C ILE A 171 2.27 -8.00 -6.63
N VAL A 172 2.80 -7.34 -7.67
CA VAL A 172 2.31 -6.02 -8.09
C VAL A 172 0.86 -6.14 -8.60
N ARG A 173 0.59 -7.11 -9.47
CA ARG A 173 -0.78 -7.37 -9.97
C ARG A 173 -1.75 -7.75 -8.86
N LEU A 174 -1.32 -8.58 -7.90
CA LEU A 174 -2.13 -8.92 -6.73
C LEU A 174 -2.52 -7.66 -5.94
N SER A 175 -1.59 -6.72 -5.77
CA SER A 175 -1.89 -5.45 -5.08
C SER A 175 -2.90 -4.58 -5.83
N GLU A 176 -2.77 -4.51 -7.17
CA GLU A 176 -3.69 -3.77 -8.04
C GLU A 176 -5.09 -4.38 -8.02
N ASP A 177 -5.20 -5.68 -8.24
CA ASP A 177 -6.45 -6.42 -8.24
C ASP A 177 -7.15 -6.32 -6.87
N THR A 178 -6.37 -6.34 -5.78
CA THR A 178 -6.87 -6.18 -4.41
C THR A 178 -7.43 -4.77 -4.19
N LEU A 179 -6.69 -3.74 -4.59
CA LEU A 179 -7.13 -2.35 -4.47
C LEU A 179 -8.36 -2.08 -5.34
N LYS A 180 -8.39 -2.64 -6.56
CA LYS A 180 -9.54 -2.58 -7.44
C LYS A 180 -10.77 -3.25 -6.81
N ALA A 181 -10.64 -4.45 -6.26
CA ALA A 181 -11.74 -5.14 -5.57
C ALA A 181 -12.25 -4.34 -4.38
N LEU A 182 -11.34 -3.70 -3.62
CA LEU A 182 -11.71 -2.79 -2.53
C LEU A 182 -12.52 -1.60 -3.05
N PHE A 183 -12.02 -0.87 -4.05
CA PHE A 183 -12.72 0.31 -4.59
C PHE A 183 -14.03 -0.04 -5.31
N ASP A 184 -14.08 -1.16 -6.01
CA ASP A 184 -15.29 -1.65 -6.68
C ASP A 184 -16.38 -2.08 -5.67
N SER A 185 -15.99 -2.45 -4.45
CA SER A 185 -16.95 -2.76 -3.38
C SER A 185 -17.73 -1.54 -2.90
N LEU A 186 -17.09 -0.36 -2.93
CA LEU A 186 -17.59 0.89 -2.38
C LEU A 186 -18.43 1.65 -3.43
N ASP A 187 -19.54 2.24 -2.96
CA ASP A 187 -20.40 3.09 -3.79
C ASP A 187 -19.68 4.39 -4.19
N GLU A 188 -19.75 4.72 -5.47
CA GLU A 188 -19.03 5.87 -5.99
C GLU A 188 -19.53 7.20 -5.43
N LYS A 189 -20.85 7.37 -5.31
CA LYS A 189 -21.45 8.65 -4.90
C LYS A 189 -21.28 8.91 -3.41
N THR A 190 -21.15 7.84 -2.63
CA THR A 190 -20.98 7.93 -1.17
C THR A 190 -19.52 8.15 -0.78
N TYR A 191 -18.58 7.43 -1.41
CA TYR A 191 -17.20 7.34 -0.92
C TYR A 191 -16.18 8.08 -1.77
N PHE A 192 -16.52 8.48 -3.01
CA PHE A 192 -15.58 9.12 -3.94
C PHE A 192 -16.00 10.54 -4.28
N SER A 193 -15.01 11.44 -4.37
CA SER A 193 -15.22 12.85 -4.69
C SER A 193 -14.03 13.42 -5.46
N GLU A 194 -14.25 14.58 -6.09
CA GLU A 194 -13.19 15.39 -6.71
C GLU A 194 -13.02 16.70 -5.92
N PRO A 195 -12.17 16.73 -4.88
CA PRO A 195 -11.93 17.96 -4.12
C PRO A 195 -11.19 18.99 -4.98
N LYS A 196 -11.35 20.27 -4.64
CA LYS A 196 -10.53 21.33 -5.23
C LYS A 196 -9.10 21.23 -4.68
N ALA A 197 -8.12 21.67 -5.46
CA ALA A 197 -6.71 21.65 -5.05
C ALA A 197 -6.46 22.33 -3.69
N ALA A 198 -7.18 23.41 -3.36
CA ALA A 198 -7.06 24.11 -2.08
C ALA A 198 -7.57 23.31 -0.87
N ASP A 199 -8.40 22.28 -1.10
CA ASP A 199 -8.98 21.41 -0.07
C ASP A 199 -8.19 20.08 0.08
N VAL A 200 -7.10 19.94 -0.67
CA VAL A 200 -6.20 18.78 -0.59
C VAL A 200 -5.05 19.09 0.36
N LYS A 201 -4.90 18.23 1.37
CA LYS A 201 -3.81 18.32 2.34
C LYS A 201 -2.55 17.67 1.77
N ASP A 202 -1.41 18.08 2.30
CA ASP A 202 -0.11 17.44 2.07
C ASP A 202 0.32 17.46 0.59
N VAL A 203 -0.26 18.37 -0.20
CA VAL A 203 0.18 18.62 -1.57
C VAL A 203 1.53 19.36 -1.52
N PRO A 204 2.60 18.84 -2.15
CA PRO A 204 3.88 19.50 -2.19
C PRO A 204 3.78 20.91 -2.78
N GLU A 205 4.59 21.84 -2.27
CA GLU A 205 4.62 23.20 -2.79
C GLU A 205 4.97 23.20 -4.29
N GLY A 206 4.14 23.87 -5.09
CA GLY A 206 4.33 23.97 -6.54
C GLY A 206 3.83 22.76 -7.35
N TYR A 207 3.36 21.68 -6.72
CA TYR A 207 2.73 20.57 -7.41
C TYR A 207 1.41 21.00 -8.07
N LYS A 208 1.14 20.46 -9.26
CA LYS A 208 -0.09 20.72 -10.03
C LYS A 208 -0.63 19.40 -10.56
N ALA A 209 -1.89 19.12 -10.25
CA ALA A 209 -2.65 18.04 -10.85
C ALA A 209 -3.73 18.63 -11.77
N ASP A 210 -4.07 17.88 -12.81
CA ASP A 210 -5.24 18.14 -13.65
C ASP A 210 -6.53 17.85 -12.87
N ARG A 211 -6.50 16.80 -12.04
CA ARG A 211 -7.61 16.36 -11.19
C ARG A 211 -7.10 15.83 -9.86
N PHE A 212 -7.86 16.04 -8.80
CA PHE A 212 -7.71 15.31 -7.55
C PHE A 212 -8.93 14.42 -7.37
N VAL A 213 -8.70 13.15 -7.01
CA VAL A 213 -9.75 12.21 -6.63
C VAL A 213 -9.51 11.80 -5.19
N ARG A 214 -10.55 11.83 -4.36
CA ARG A 214 -10.48 11.40 -2.96
C ARG A 214 -11.49 10.30 -2.69
N MET A 215 -11.02 9.20 -2.11
CA MET A 215 -11.82 8.22 -1.39
C MET A 215 -11.85 8.60 0.09
N THR A 216 -13.00 8.53 0.75
CA THR A 216 -13.11 8.76 2.20
C THR A 216 -14.10 7.79 2.81
N VAL A 217 -13.73 7.21 3.94
CA VAL A 217 -14.62 6.51 4.88
C VAL A 217 -14.35 7.09 6.26
N ASP A 218 -15.38 7.66 6.89
CA ASP A 218 -15.32 8.13 8.27
C ASP A 218 -16.22 7.27 9.18
N GLU A 219 -16.24 7.58 10.48
CA GLU A 219 -17.06 6.87 11.48
C GLU A 219 -18.55 6.79 11.11
N SER A 220 -19.09 7.77 10.38
CA SER A 220 -20.51 7.81 10.01
C SER A 220 -20.86 6.82 8.89
N GLN A 221 -19.88 6.46 8.07
CA GLN A 221 -20.04 5.54 6.93
C GLN A 221 -19.34 4.18 7.15
N ALA A 222 -18.54 4.04 8.22
CA ALA A 222 -17.72 2.86 8.51
C ALA A 222 -18.50 1.54 8.48
N ASP A 223 -19.70 1.51 9.05
CA ASP A 223 -20.52 0.30 9.10
C ASP A 223 -20.98 -0.16 7.72
N GLU A 224 -21.38 0.78 6.85
CA GLU A 224 -21.79 0.49 5.49
C GLU A 224 -20.57 0.05 4.65
N ALA A 225 -19.44 0.75 4.78
CA ALA A 225 -18.19 0.39 4.13
C ALA A 225 -17.72 -1.02 4.52
N MET A 226 -17.70 -1.36 5.81
CA MET A 226 -17.34 -2.70 6.28
C MET A 226 -18.29 -3.77 5.73
N THR A 227 -19.57 -3.44 5.57
CA THR A 227 -20.55 -4.38 4.99
C THR A 227 -20.26 -4.62 3.52
N ALA A 228 -19.96 -3.56 2.76
CA ALA A 228 -19.60 -3.64 1.36
C ALA A 228 -18.29 -4.42 1.14
N ILE A 229 -17.28 -4.14 1.96
CA ILE A 229 -15.98 -4.82 1.92
C ILE A 229 -16.14 -6.31 2.21
N ALA A 230 -16.83 -6.67 3.30
CA ALA A 230 -17.06 -8.08 3.66
C ALA A 230 -17.92 -8.82 2.64
N GLY A 231 -18.91 -8.15 2.05
CA GLY A 231 -19.84 -8.76 1.10
C GLY A 231 -19.30 -8.89 -0.32
N LYS A 232 -18.34 -8.05 -0.72
CA LYS A 232 -17.84 -7.97 -2.10
C LYS A 232 -16.33 -8.11 -2.19
N ALA A 233 -15.58 -7.20 -1.56
CA ALA A 233 -14.12 -7.13 -1.72
C ALA A 233 -13.43 -8.39 -1.18
N ILE A 234 -13.72 -8.78 0.07
CA ILE A 234 -13.07 -9.95 0.71
C ILE A 234 -13.30 -11.24 -0.09
N PRO A 235 -14.55 -11.61 -0.47
CA PRO A 235 -14.78 -12.76 -1.33
C PRO A 235 -14.01 -12.70 -2.66
N GLN A 236 -13.99 -11.54 -3.32
CA GLN A 236 -13.28 -11.35 -4.58
C GLN A 236 -11.77 -11.50 -4.44
N ILE A 237 -11.17 -10.93 -3.39
CA ILE A 237 -9.74 -11.04 -3.09
C ILE A 237 -9.39 -12.50 -2.78
N ILE A 238 -10.19 -13.18 -1.96
CA ILE A 238 -9.93 -14.59 -1.65
C ILE A 238 -10.06 -15.46 -2.91
N ASP A 239 -11.07 -15.22 -3.75
CA ASP A 239 -11.23 -15.92 -5.02
C ASP A 239 -10.05 -15.69 -5.98
N LEU A 240 -9.50 -14.47 -6.01
CA LEU A 240 -8.32 -14.13 -6.79
C LEU A 240 -7.11 -14.94 -6.32
N ILE A 241 -6.89 -15.02 -5.01
CA ILE A 241 -5.80 -15.80 -4.43
C ILE A 241 -6.00 -17.29 -4.72
N LEU A 242 -7.20 -17.83 -4.50
CA LEU A 242 -7.53 -19.24 -4.75
C LEU A 242 -7.30 -19.66 -6.20
N LYS A 243 -7.56 -18.76 -7.16
CA LYS A 243 -7.39 -19.03 -8.60
C LYS A 243 -5.93 -18.96 -9.06
N ASN A 244 -5.00 -18.54 -8.18
CA ASN A 244 -3.61 -18.35 -8.55
C ASN A 244 -2.68 -19.03 -7.54
N GLU A 245 -2.14 -20.20 -7.92
CA GLU A 245 -1.20 -20.94 -7.09
C GLU A 245 0.04 -20.12 -6.70
N ALA A 246 0.51 -19.21 -7.57
CA ALA A 246 1.64 -18.34 -7.24
C ALA A 246 1.29 -17.39 -6.08
N TYR A 247 0.05 -16.87 -6.03
CA TYR A 247 -0.42 -16.04 -4.92
C TYR A 247 -0.57 -16.83 -3.63
N MET A 248 -1.18 -18.02 -3.67
CA MET A 248 -1.30 -18.89 -2.48
C MET A 248 0.06 -19.21 -1.88
N LYS A 249 1.03 -19.57 -2.73
CA LYS A 249 2.40 -19.87 -2.28
C LYS A 249 3.12 -18.63 -1.76
N ALA A 250 3.05 -17.50 -2.47
CA ALA A 250 3.69 -16.26 -2.05
C ALA A 250 3.16 -15.76 -0.69
N LEU A 251 1.87 -15.94 -0.43
CA LEU A 251 1.23 -15.59 0.85
C LEU A 251 1.36 -16.71 1.89
N SER A 252 1.90 -17.88 1.53
CA SER A 252 1.98 -19.07 2.39
C SER A 252 0.62 -19.47 2.99
N VAL A 253 -0.44 -19.42 2.17
CA VAL A 253 -1.81 -19.77 2.57
C VAL A 253 -2.30 -21.00 1.82
N THR A 254 -3.15 -21.78 2.49
CA THR A 254 -3.82 -22.95 1.92
C THR A 254 -5.26 -22.62 1.52
N GLU A 255 -5.81 -23.41 0.59
CA GLU A 255 -7.23 -23.33 0.22
C GLU A 255 -8.15 -23.45 1.44
N ALA A 256 -7.85 -24.38 2.37
CA ALA A 256 -8.64 -24.56 3.58
C ALA A 256 -8.64 -23.31 4.48
N GLN A 257 -7.50 -22.62 4.61
CA GLN A 257 -7.40 -21.37 5.37
C GLN A 257 -8.16 -20.24 4.69
N LEU A 258 -8.10 -20.15 3.36
CA LEU A 258 -8.82 -19.13 2.58
C LEU A 258 -10.34 -19.34 2.64
N GLU A 259 -10.80 -20.59 2.53
CA GLU A 259 -12.22 -20.94 2.68
C GLU A 259 -12.73 -20.76 4.11
N ALA A 260 -11.88 -20.98 5.12
CA ALA A 260 -12.19 -20.61 6.50
C ALA A 260 -12.29 -19.09 6.66
N ALA A 261 -11.34 -18.33 6.10
CA ALA A 261 -11.34 -16.87 6.13
C ALA A 261 -12.61 -16.28 5.50
N LYS A 262 -13.09 -16.82 4.36
CA LYS A 262 -14.38 -16.40 3.78
C LYS A 262 -15.56 -16.50 4.76
N LYS A 263 -15.57 -17.51 5.62
CA LYS A 263 -16.63 -17.74 6.62
C LYS A 263 -16.44 -16.92 7.90
N GLU A 264 -15.21 -16.48 8.17
CA GLU A 264 -14.86 -15.73 9.36
C GLU A 264 -14.85 -14.22 9.14
N LEU A 265 -14.58 -13.76 7.93
CA LEU A 265 -14.52 -12.34 7.58
C LEU A 265 -15.89 -11.82 7.12
N THR A 266 -16.92 -12.10 7.90
CA THR A 266 -18.27 -11.57 7.68
C THR A 266 -18.40 -10.15 8.22
N ALA A 267 -19.36 -9.38 7.70
CA ALA A 267 -19.60 -8.00 8.14
C ALA A 267 -19.78 -7.91 9.67
N ASP A 268 -20.58 -8.80 10.26
CA ASP A 268 -20.82 -8.81 11.71
C ASP A 268 -19.54 -9.05 12.52
N LYS A 269 -18.69 -9.99 12.08
CA LYS A 269 -17.43 -10.28 12.77
C LYS A 269 -16.41 -9.15 12.64
N LEU A 270 -16.33 -8.52 11.47
CA LEU A 270 -15.46 -7.36 11.26
C LEU A 270 -15.89 -6.19 12.16
N LYS A 271 -17.19 -5.85 12.15
CA LYS A 271 -17.75 -4.78 12.99
C LYS A 271 -17.60 -5.03 14.49
N GLN A 272 -17.69 -6.30 14.90
CA GLN A 272 -17.47 -6.67 16.29
C GLN A 272 -16.02 -6.52 16.72
N GLY A 273 -15.04 -6.69 15.82
CA GLY A 273 -13.62 -6.71 16.13
C GLY A 273 -12.84 -5.43 15.78
N THR A 274 -13.38 -4.60 14.90
CA THR A 274 -12.67 -3.45 14.28
C THR A 274 -13.60 -2.25 14.15
N THR A 275 -13.07 -1.07 14.42
CA THR A 275 -13.67 0.23 14.17
C THR A 275 -12.82 1.01 13.21
N ILE A 276 -13.42 1.46 12.10
CA ILE A 276 -12.80 2.41 11.18
C ILE A 276 -13.14 3.81 11.67
N LYS A 277 -12.12 4.60 12.00
CA LYS A 277 -12.30 6.01 12.38
C LYS A 277 -12.11 6.95 11.20
N ALA A 278 -11.06 6.68 10.43
CA ALA A 278 -10.76 7.37 9.19
C ALA A 278 -10.08 6.40 8.22
N MET A 279 -10.46 6.49 6.96
CA MET A 279 -9.74 5.92 5.85
C MET A 279 -9.93 6.86 4.67
N ASP A 280 -8.97 7.74 4.47
CA ASP A 280 -8.93 8.63 3.31
C ASP A 280 -7.70 8.38 2.46
N VAL A 281 -7.92 8.42 1.16
CA VAL A 281 -6.86 8.34 0.14
C VAL A 281 -7.18 9.40 -0.91
N THR A 282 -6.24 10.29 -1.17
CA THR A 282 -6.31 11.29 -2.23
C THR A 282 -5.27 10.99 -3.29
N GLY A 283 -5.69 10.84 -4.54
CA GLY A 283 -4.81 10.75 -5.70
C GLY A 283 -4.81 12.07 -6.49
N GLY A 284 -3.63 12.56 -6.86
CA GLY A 284 -3.43 13.63 -7.83
C GLY A 284 -3.07 13.05 -9.19
N ILE A 285 -3.86 13.41 -10.20
CA ILE A 285 -3.73 12.92 -11.57
C ILE A 285 -3.15 14.04 -12.43
N GLN A 286 -2.04 13.77 -13.11
CA GLN A 286 -1.42 14.67 -14.09
C GLN A 286 -1.09 13.89 -15.36
N ASP A 287 -1.54 14.35 -16.53
CA ASP A 287 -1.35 13.68 -17.82
C ASP A 287 -1.86 12.22 -17.81
N ASP A 288 -3.00 11.99 -17.14
CA ASP A 288 -3.60 10.71 -16.77
C ASP A 288 -2.71 9.76 -15.93
N TYR A 289 -1.59 10.23 -15.38
CA TYR A 289 -0.78 9.46 -14.42
C TYR A 289 -1.13 9.85 -12.99
N LEU A 290 -1.13 8.87 -12.08
CA LEU A 290 -1.20 9.06 -10.64
C LEU A 290 0.18 9.51 -10.12
N THR A 291 0.36 10.83 -10.08
CA THR A 291 1.63 11.48 -9.74
C THR A 291 1.71 11.94 -8.29
N PHE A 292 0.59 11.93 -7.57
CA PHE A 292 0.53 12.21 -6.14
C PHE A 292 -0.44 11.26 -5.46
N GLU A 293 -0.11 10.81 -4.26
CA GLU A 293 -0.99 10.08 -3.37
C GLU A 293 -0.76 10.60 -1.96
N SER A 294 -1.84 10.80 -1.20
CA SER A 294 -1.77 10.96 0.24
C SER A 294 -2.91 10.24 0.90
N GLY A 295 -2.78 9.94 2.19
CA GLY A 295 -3.87 9.32 2.91
C GLY A 295 -3.65 9.24 4.41
N HIS A 296 -4.75 9.00 5.10
CA HIS A 296 -4.81 8.75 6.53
C HIS A 296 -5.64 7.50 6.77
N VAL A 297 -5.07 6.57 7.53
CA VAL A 297 -5.74 5.35 7.96
C VAL A 297 -5.71 5.30 9.47
N GLN A 298 -6.90 5.30 10.06
CA GLN A 298 -7.11 5.16 11.49
C GLN A 298 -8.10 4.03 11.78
N LEU A 299 -7.55 2.94 12.29
CA LEU A 299 -8.27 1.72 12.67
C LEU A 299 -7.99 1.41 14.14
N ASP A 300 -9.03 1.01 14.87
CA ASP A 300 -8.87 0.49 16.23
C ASP A 300 -9.61 -0.83 16.34
N SER A 301 -9.13 -1.70 17.23
CA SER A 301 -9.87 -2.87 17.60
C SER A 301 -10.72 -2.59 18.82
N THR A 302 -11.90 -3.17 18.82
CA THR A 302 -12.84 -3.15 19.95
C THR A 302 -12.32 -3.95 21.15
N ASP A 303 -11.38 -4.90 20.94
CA ASP A 303 -10.68 -5.64 21.99
C ASP A 303 -9.22 -5.15 22.08
N ALA A 304 -8.95 -4.32 23.09
CA ALA A 304 -7.63 -3.73 23.27
C ALA A 304 -6.52 -4.74 23.59
N ALA A 305 -6.86 -5.93 24.10
CA ALA A 305 -5.88 -6.97 24.45
C ALA A 305 -5.52 -7.85 23.25
N LYS A 306 -6.46 -8.03 22.31
CA LYS A 306 -6.29 -8.97 21.18
C LYS A 306 -6.18 -8.31 19.82
N GLY A 307 -6.32 -7.00 19.77
CA GLY A 307 -6.65 -6.30 18.55
C GLY A 307 -5.60 -5.31 18.07
N ILE A 308 -5.58 -5.09 16.77
CA ILE A 308 -4.70 -4.09 16.13
C ILE A 308 -5.22 -2.68 16.41
N LYS A 309 -4.32 -1.73 16.63
CA LYS A 309 -4.58 -0.31 16.44
C LYS A 309 -3.57 0.22 15.44
N LEU A 310 -4.03 1.08 14.53
CA LEU A 310 -3.18 1.75 13.56
C LEU A 310 -3.71 3.17 13.36
N ASP A 311 -2.81 4.14 13.47
CA ASP A 311 -3.03 5.53 13.07
C ASP A 311 -1.81 5.94 12.24
N ALA A 312 -2.00 6.11 10.94
CA ALA A 312 -0.90 6.31 10.02
C ALA A 312 -1.28 7.24 8.86
N HIS A 313 -0.33 8.06 8.46
CA HIS A 313 -0.41 8.95 7.31
C HIS A 313 0.65 8.58 6.29
N PHE A 314 0.34 8.83 5.01
CA PHE A 314 1.35 8.75 3.97
C PHE A 314 1.17 9.85 2.95
N GLU A 315 2.28 10.21 2.30
CA GLU A 315 2.32 11.00 1.09
C GLU A 315 3.36 10.40 0.14
N LEU A 316 3.06 10.41 -1.15
CA LEU A 316 3.91 9.88 -2.19
C LEU A 316 3.76 10.74 -3.44
N THR A 317 4.86 11.09 -4.06
CA THR A 317 4.90 11.80 -5.34
C THR A 317 5.73 11.00 -6.32
N ARG A 318 5.26 10.90 -7.55
CA ARG A 318 6.01 10.32 -8.67
C ARG A 318 6.37 11.40 -9.68
N GLY A 319 7.58 11.29 -10.21
CA GLY A 319 8.12 12.18 -11.24
C GLY A 319 8.90 11.40 -12.28
N ASN A 320 9.36 12.10 -13.32
CA ASN A 320 10.22 11.54 -14.36
C ASN A 320 9.63 10.27 -15.02
N LEU A 321 8.31 10.24 -15.17
CA LEU A 321 7.57 9.13 -15.76
C LEU A 321 7.99 8.93 -17.22
N ASN A 322 8.45 7.71 -17.55
CA ASN A 322 8.96 7.35 -18.89
C ASN A 322 10.15 8.20 -19.36
N GLU A 323 10.86 8.86 -18.45
CA GLU A 323 12.09 9.60 -18.74
C GLU A 323 13.34 8.77 -18.46
N THR A 324 14.51 9.27 -18.90
CA THR A 324 15.78 8.68 -18.51
C THR A 324 16.03 8.94 -17.03
N VAL A 325 16.28 7.87 -16.29
CA VAL A 325 16.55 7.94 -14.85
C VAL A 325 18.01 7.59 -14.55
N LYS A 326 18.50 8.07 -13.41
CA LYS A 326 19.85 7.79 -12.92
C LYS A 326 19.77 6.88 -11.70
N PHE A 327 20.57 5.82 -11.74
CA PHE A 327 20.82 4.91 -10.62
C PHE A 327 22.13 5.33 -9.91
N ASP A 328 22.12 5.33 -8.59
CA ASP A 328 23.26 5.74 -7.75
C ASP A 328 24.12 4.54 -7.31
N TYR A 329 23.63 3.31 -7.45
CA TYR A 329 24.33 2.10 -7.04
C TYR A 329 24.58 1.14 -8.22
N GLU A 330 25.76 0.52 -8.21
CA GLU A 330 26.02 -0.70 -8.98
C GLU A 330 25.59 -1.94 -8.18
N GLU A 331 25.34 -3.06 -8.85
CA GLU A 331 25.04 -4.32 -8.18
C GLU A 331 26.18 -4.72 -7.21
N PRO A 332 25.90 -4.91 -5.90
CA PRO A 332 26.95 -5.13 -4.92
C PRO A 332 27.68 -6.47 -5.11
N LYS A 333 28.97 -6.44 -5.49
CA LYS A 333 29.79 -7.64 -5.74
C LYS A 333 30.20 -8.44 -4.48
N GLY A 334 30.05 -7.85 -3.30
CA GLY A 334 30.48 -8.43 -2.02
C GLY A 334 29.35 -8.50 -0.99
N ALA A 335 28.10 -8.65 -1.44
CA ALA A 335 26.96 -8.74 -0.54
C ALA A 335 27.02 -10.01 0.33
N VAL A 336 26.63 -9.86 1.59
CA VAL A 336 26.53 -10.95 2.55
C VAL A 336 25.22 -11.71 2.29
N PRO A 337 25.26 -13.02 2.03
CA PRO A 337 24.04 -13.83 1.91
C PRO A 337 23.18 -13.80 3.18
N LEU A 338 21.85 -13.79 3.06
CA LEU A 338 20.93 -13.75 4.21
C LEU A 338 21.14 -14.93 5.18
N ASP A 339 21.45 -16.13 4.70
CA ASP A 339 21.72 -17.31 5.52
C ASP A 339 22.91 -17.09 6.48
N ARG A 340 23.96 -16.40 6.03
CA ARG A 340 25.08 -15.99 6.88
C ARG A 340 24.68 -15.02 7.97
N LEU A 341 23.75 -14.11 7.70
CA LEU A 341 23.25 -13.19 8.71
C LEU A 341 22.43 -13.95 9.77
N GLN A 342 21.61 -14.92 9.35
CA GLN A 342 20.84 -15.76 10.28
C GLN A 342 21.75 -16.57 11.20
N ASP A 343 22.83 -17.16 10.66
CA ASP A 343 23.84 -17.87 11.45
C ASP A 343 24.47 -17.01 12.55
N TRP A 344 24.62 -15.70 12.29
CA TRP A 344 25.21 -14.76 13.24
C TRP A 344 24.23 -14.26 14.29
N LEU A 345 22.94 -14.19 13.94
CA LEU A 345 21.88 -13.73 14.84
C LEU A 345 21.24 -14.87 15.63
N ALA A 346 21.52 -16.13 15.28
CA ALA A 346 21.08 -17.29 16.05
C ALA A 346 21.70 -17.28 17.46
N PRO A 347 20.93 -17.56 18.52
CA PRO A 347 21.46 -17.61 19.87
C PRO A 347 22.52 -18.71 20.01
N ASP A 348 23.60 -18.41 20.74
CA ASP A 348 24.67 -19.36 21.06
C ASP A 348 24.07 -20.60 21.77
N GLY A 349 23.86 -21.67 21.00
CA GLY A 349 23.18 -22.89 21.44
C GLY A 349 22.37 -23.62 20.35
N ALA A 350 22.18 -23.01 19.17
CA ALA A 350 21.49 -23.63 18.03
C ALA A 350 22.42 -24.35 17.02
N LYS A 351 23.65 -24.69 17.42
CA LYS A 351 24.61 -25.47 16.61
C LYS A 351 24.82 -26.87 17.14
#